data_AF-A0A9R0SRK2-F1
#
_entry.id   AF-A0A9R0SRK2-F1
#
_cell.length_a   1.000
_cell.length_b   1.000
_cell.length_c   1.000
_cell.angle_alpha   90.00
_cell.angle_beta   90.00
_cell.angle_gamma   90.00
#
_symmetry.space_group_name_H-M   'P 1'
#
loop_
_entity.id
_entity.type
_entity.pdbx_description
1 polymer ?
#
loop_
_entity_poly.entity_id
_entity_poly.type
_entity_poly.pdbx_seq_one_letter_code
_entity_poly.pdbx_strand_id
1 'polypeptide(L)'
;MFGSCLNYVTLRLLREVDNEALIKGRAWILLHGSAAAIPQWGKIWLSVVGLYEWSGNNSIIPELWLVPHFLPIHPGRFWCFCRLIYMPMSYLYGKKFVGPITPTILAIREELYTTPYHEVDWNKARDTCAKEDLRYPRSLLQNVIWTCLTKFVEPVLNSWPVNKLREKALENLMKHIHYEDESTKYIGICPINKALDMICCWADDQNSDALKLHIPRIYDYLWLAEDGMKAQVYDGCQSWETTLIVQAYYSTDLINEYGPTLQKAHEFIKNSQVIENHPDSKAYYRHRSKGSWTLSTADNGWSVSDCTAEALKVMTNYL
;
A
#
# COMPACT_ATOMS: atom_id res chain seq x y z
N MET A 1 -3.03 6.58 17.38
CA MET A 1 -3.13 7.82 16.58
C MET A 1 -3.50 7.52 15.13
N PHE A 2 -2.79 6.59 14.48
CA PHE A 2 -2.96 6.20 13.08
C PHE A 2 -4.41 5.90 12.67
N GLY A 3 -5.05 4.94 13.35
CA GLY A 3 -6.43 4.55 13.03
C GLY A 3 -7.44 5.69 13.25
N SER A 4 -7.37 6.37 14.39
CA SER A 4 -8.29 7.46 14.72
C SER A 4 -8.19 8.62 13.73
N CYS A 5 -6.98 9.08 13.41
CA CYS A 5 -6.77 10.17 12.46
C CYS A 5 -7.25 9.79 11.06
N LEU A 6 -6.84 8.63 10.52
CA LEU A 6 -7.21 8.27 9.16
C LEU A 6 -8.71 8.03 9.02
N ASN A 7 -9.35 7.34 9.96
CA ASN A 7 -10.80 7.14 9.90
C ASN A 7 -11.58 8.45 10.12
N TYR A 8 -11.09 9.35 10.99
CA TYR A 8 -11.67 10.69 11.10
C TYR A 8 -11.63 11.40 9.76
N VAL A 9 -10.47 11.47 9.11
CA VAL A 9 -10.32 12.09 7.78
C VAL A 9 -11.22 11.41 6.75
N THR A 10 -11.26 10.08 6.70
CA THR A 10 -12.14 9.33 5.78
C THR A 10 -13.61 9.71 5.95
N LEU A 11 -14.12 9.72 7.19
CA LEU A 11 -15.49 10.12 7.49
C LEU A 11 -15.76 11.58 7.09
N ARG A 12 -14.83 12.50 7.37
CA ARG A 12 -14.93 13.91 6.94
C ARG A 12 -14.96 14.06 5.41
N LEU A 13 -14.16 13.27 4.69
CA LEU A 13 -14.17 13.25 3.21
C LEU A 13 -15.46 12.64 2.64
N LEU A 14 -16.07 11.69 3.35
CA LEU A 14 -17.41 11.17 3.07
C LEU A 14 -18.53 12.13 3.49
N ARG A 15 -18.18 13.33 3.98
CA ARG A 15 -19.09 14.41 4.39
C ARG A 15 -19.88 14.12 5.67
N GLU A 16 -19.41 13.20 6.49
CA GLU A 16 -19.92 13.01 7.85
C GLU A 16 -19.46 14.18 8.74
N VAL A 17 -20.41 14.81 9.45
CA VAL A 17 -20.20 16.00 10.30
C VAL A 17 -20.86 15.87 11.66
N ASP A 18 -22.08 15.31 11.74
CA ASP A 18 -22.90 15.25 12.95
C ASP A 18 -22.85 13.85 13.57
N ASN A 19 -21.66 13.40 13.95
CA ASN A 19 -21.42 12.07 14.47
C ASN A 19 -20.70 12.14 15.83
N GLU A 20 -21.30 11.56 16.87
CA GLU A 20 -20.71 11.51 18.22
C GLU A 20 -19.32 10.82 18.21
N ALA A 21 -19.12 9.82 17.36
CA ALA A 21 -17.82 9.16 17.18
C ALA A 21 -16.77 10.11 16.58
N LEU A 22 -17.16 11.04 15.70
CA LEU A 22 -16.24 12.06 15.19
C LEU A 22 -15.82 13.03 16.30
N ILE A 23 -16.77 13.48 17.14
CA ILE A 23 -16.47 14.37 18.26
C ILE A 23 -15.51 13.70 19.24
N LYS A 24 -15.81 12.46 19.66
CA LYS A 24 -14.95 11.67 20.55
C LYS A 24 -13.59 11.37 19.92
N GLY A 25 -13.57 10.99 18.64
CA GLY A 25 -12.35 10.72 17.89
C GLY A 25 -11.45 11.94 17.79
N ARG A 26 -12.00 13.11 17.47
CA ARG A 26 -11.26 14.38 17.44
C ARG A 26 -10.70 14.73 18.81
N ALA A 27 -11.52 14.68 19.86
CA ALA A 27 -11.06 14.98 21.22
C ALA A 27 -9.91 14.06 21.63
N TRP A 28 -10.00 12.77 21.30
CA TRP A 28 -8.94 11.80 21.54
C TRP A 28 -7.66 12.15 20.75
N ILE A 29 -7.77 12.47 19.46
CA ILE A 29 -6.63 12.85 18.61
C ILE A 29 -5.90 14.06 19.21
N LEU A 30 -6.63 15.12 19.57
CA LEU A 30 -6.04 16.34 20.11
C LEU A 30 -5.35 16.09 21.47
N LEU A 31 -5.92 15.26 22.33
CA LEU A 31 -5.34 14.91 23.63
C LEU A 31 -4.04 14.11 23.52
N HIS A 32 -3.84 13.35 22.44
CA HIS A 32 -2.69 12.45 22.25
C HIS A 32 -1.60 13.02 21.33
N GLY A 33 -1.52 14.35 21.21
CA GLY A 33 -0.46 15.03 20.46
C GLY A 33 -0.84 15.41 19.03
N SER A 34 -2.14 15.40 18.70
CA SER A 34 -2.71 15.80 17.41
C SER A 34 -2.28 14.92 16.23
N ALA A 35 -2.76 15.24 15.02
CA ALA A 35 -2.29 14.59 13.80
C ALA A 35 -0.77 14.75 13.58
N ALA A 36 -0.10 15.73 14.22
CA ALA A 36 1.36 15.88 14.19
C ALA A 36 2.10 14.61 14.67
N ALA A 37 1.51 13.86 15.60
CA ALA A 37 2.07 12.64 16.18
C ALA A 37 1.68 11.33 15.45
N ILE A 38 1.02 11.42 14.28
CA ILE A 38 0.65 10.24 13.51
C ILE A 38 1.91 9.47 13.02
N PRO A 39 1.91 8.12 12.95
CA PRO A 39 3.04 7.35 12.41
C PRO A 39 3.35 7.66 10.94
N GLN A 40 4.55 7.29 10.47
CA GLN A 40 5.07 7.65 9.14
C GLN A 40 4.08 7.40 7.99
N TRP A 41 3.45 6.23 7.91
CA TRP A 41 2.48 5.95 6.84
C TRP A 41 1.26 6.88 6.90
N GLY A 42 0.82 7.26 8.10
CA GLY A 42 -0.24 8.25 8.26
C GLY A 42 0.21 9.64 7.81
N LYS A 43 1.46 10.04 8.12
CA LYS A 43 2.03 11.32 7.63
C LYS A 43 2.01 11.37 6.11
N ILE A 44 2.41 10.29 5.45
CA ILE A 44 2.41 10.19 3.98
C ILE A 44 0.99 10.35 3.42
N TRP A 45 0.02 9.59 3.93
CA TRP A 45 -1.37 9.70 3.50
C TRP A 45 -1.94 11.10 3.70
N LEU A 46 -1.71 11.70 4.88
CA LEU A 46 -2.14 13.07 5.14
C LEU A 46 -1.41 14.08 4.25
N SER A 47 -0.14 13.88 3.92
CA SER A 47 0.59 14.75 2.99
C SER A 47 0.05 14.69 1.57
N VAL A 48 -0.26 13.49 1.07
CA VAL A 48 -0.91 13.31 -0.24
C VAL A 48 -2.25 14.04 -0.31
N VAL A 49 -3.05 13.98 0.76
CA VAL A 49 -4.36 14.66 0.83
C VAL A 49 -4.24 16.18 1.06
N GLY A 50 -3.09 16.66 1.57
CA GLY A 50 -2.87 18.06 1.90
C GLY A 50 -3.22 18.43 3.34
N LEU A 51 -3.20 17.47 4.25
CA LEU A 51 -3.41 17.64 5.69
C LEU A 51 -2.12 17.59 6.51
N TYR A 52 -0.94 17.43 5.90
CA TYR A 52 0.35 17.33 6.61
C TYR A 52 1.48 17.77 5.68
N GLU A 53 2.42 18.61 6.12
CA GLU A 53 3.51 19.05 5.23
C GLU A 53 4.53 17.94 4.95
N TRP A 54 4.97 17.81 3.69
CA TRP A 54 6.01 16.83 3.31
C TRP A 54 7.32 17.01 4.08
N SER A 55 7.61 18.23 4.56
CA SER A 55 8.77 18.52 5.41
C SER A 55 8.71 17.78 6.74
N GLY A 56 7.52 17.46 7.25
CA GLY A 56 7.34 16.66 8.47
C GLY A 56 7.37 15.15 8.25
N ASN A 57 7.76 14.68 7.06
CA ASN A 57 8.02 13.26 6.82
C ASN A 57 9.52 12.95 6.89
N ASN A 58 9.86 11.73 7.35
CA ASN A 58 11.21 11.21 7.11
C ASN A 58 11.41 11.04 5.60
N SER A 59 12.61 11.32 5.11
CA SER A 59 12.90 11.31 3.67
C SER A 59 12.68 9.92 3.06
N ILE A 60 11.92 9.86 1.96
CA ILE A 60 11.70 8.63 1.20
C ILE A 60 12.35 8.83 -0.17
N ILE A 61 13.61 8.43 -0.28
CA ILE A 61 14.53 8.86 -1.33
C ILE A 61 14.27 8.07 -2.63
N PRO A 62 13.71 8.69 -3.70
CA PRO A 62 13.49 8.02 -4.98
C PRO A 62 14.76 7.41 -5.58
N GLU A 63 15.88 8.12 -5.42
CA GLU A 63 17.18 7.80 -6.01
C GLU A 63 17.74 6.46 -5.52
N LEU A 64 17.21 5.91 -4.42
CA LEU A 64 17.55 4.58 -3.94
C LEU A 64 17.21 3.48 -4.96
N TRP A 65 16.27 3.73 -5.88
CA TRP A 65 15.92 2.83 -6.98
C TRP A 65 16.88 2.89 -8.18
N LEU A 66 17.83 3.84 -8.18
CA LEU A 66 18.85 3.95 -9.24
C LEU A 66 20.19 3.32 -8.85
N VAL A 67 20.38 2.94 -7.58
CA VAL A 67 21.65 2.36 -7.14
C VAL A 67 21.84 0.96 -7.74
N PRO A 68 23.07 0.42 -7.81
CA PRO A 68 23.27 -0.94 -8.30
C PRO A 68 22.54 -2.00 -7.49
N HIS A 69 21.84 -2.93 -8.15
CA HIS A 69 21.03 -3.99 -7.52
C HIS A 69 21.82 -4.92 -6.57
N PHE A 70 23.14 -5.04 -6.72
CA PHE A 70 23.95 -5.86 -5.82
C PHE A 70 24.08 -5.26 -4.41
N LEU A 71 23.79 -3.97 -4.23
CA LEU A 71 23.86 -3.32 -2.92
C LEU A 71 22.70 -3.76 -2.03
N PRO A 72 22.94 -4.03 -0.73
CA PRO A 72 21.91 -4.54 0.19
C PRO A 72 20.77 -3.54 0.44
N ILE A 73 21.02 -2.25 0.19
CA ILE A 73 20.04 -1.16 0.35
C ILE A 73 19.13 -0.99 -0.88
N HIS A 74 19.38 -1.72 -1.97
CA HIS A 74 18.57 -1.59 -3.18
C HIS A 74 17.13 -2.10 -2.93
N PRO A 75 16.06 -1.32 -3.22
CA PRO A 75 14.69 -1.68 -2.84
C PRO A 75 14.17 -2.96 -3.48
N GLY A 76 14.65 -3.30 -4.68
CA GLY A 76 14.37 -4.59 -5.34
C GLY A 76 14.73 -5.83 -4.51
N ARG A 77 15.60 -5.70 -3.50
CA ARG A 77 15.97 -6.79 -2.57
C ARG A 77 15.10 -6.86 -1.32
N PHE A 78 14.25 -5.86 -1.08
CA PHE A 78 13.36 -5.87 0.08
C PHE A 78 12.18 -6.81 -0.18
N TRP A 79 11.54 -7.22 0.91
CA TRP A 79 10.29 -7.97 0.86
C TRP A 79 9.28 -7.28 -0.07
N CYS A 80 8.55 -8.05 -0.88
CA CYS A 80 7.71 -7.53 -1.97
C CYS A 80 6.71 -6.48 -1.50
N PHE A 81 5.96 -6.74 -0.42
CA PHE A 81 5.05 -5.77 0.18
C PHE A 81 5.75 -4.47 0.58
N CYS A 82 6.94 -4.57 1.19
CA CYS A 82 7.70 -3.39 1.59
C CYS A 82 8.08 -2.56 0.35
N ARG A 83 8.72 -3.15 -0.66
CA ARG A 83 9.17 -2.37 -1.82
C ARG A 83 8.01 -1.81 -2.64
N LEU A 84 6.90 -2.53 -2.80
CA LEU A 84 5.76 -2.09 -3.62
C LEU A 84 4.91 -1.02 -2.94
N ILE A 85 4.93 -0.95 -1.60
CA ILE A 85 4.29 0.17 -0.89
C ILE A 85 5.22 1.39 -0.88
N TYR A 86 6.52 1.20 -0.60
CA TYR A 86 7.46 2.32 -0.55
C TYR A 86 7.80 2.88 -1.94
N MET A 87 7.62 2.12 -3.03
CA MET A 87 7.81 2.59 -4.40
C MET A 87 6.93 3.79 -4.75
N PRO A 88 5.58 3.69 -4.75
CA PRO A 88 4.73 4.84 -5.03
C PRO A 88 4.80 5.92 -3.94
N MET A 89 5.04 5.56 -2.67
CA MET A 89 5.30 6.55 -1.62
C MET A 89 6.55 7.40 -1.92
N SER A 90 7.62 6.78 -2.44
CA SER A 90 8.83 7.49 -2.85
C SER A 90 8.57 8.39 -4.05
N TYR A 91 7.78 7.93 -5.02
CA TYR A 91 7.38 8.73 -6.17
C TYR A 91 6.62 10.00 -5.75
N LEU A 92 5.59 9.85 -4.91
CA LEU A 92 4.78 10.96 -4.39
C LEU A 92 5.61 11.90 -3.51
N TYR A 93 6.50 11.36 -2.67
CA TYR A 93 7.42 12.16 -1.85
C TYR A 93 8.41 12.96 -2.71
N GLY A 94 8.93 12.37 -3.78
CA GLY A 94 9.86 13.02 -4.70
C GLY A 94 9.19 14.11 -5.52
N LYS A 95 7.95 13.91 -5.98
CA LYS A 95 7.11 14.94 -6.61
C LYS A 95 6.58 15.99 -5.62
N LYS A 96 6.65 15.73 -4.30
CA LYS A 96 5.95 16.51 -3.25
C LYS A 96 4.47 16.68 -3.59
N PHE A 97 3.87 15.60 -4.07
CA PHE A 97 2.50 15.61 -4.56
C PHE A 97 1.50 15.97 -3.46
N VAL A 98 0.57 16.87 -3.74
CA VAL A 98 -0.54 17.23 -2.86
C VAL A 98 -1.79 17.34 -3.71
N GLY A 99 -2.87 16.69 -3.27
CA GLY A 99 -4.18 16.78 -3.92
C GLY A 99 -4.82 18.18 -3.80
N PRO A 100 -5.98 18.41 -4.44
CA PRO A 100 -6.66 19.70 -4.38
C PRO A 100 -7.02 20.12 -2.95
N ILE A 101 -6.64 21.35 -2.57
CA ILE A 101 -7.00 21.92 -1.26
C ILE A 101 -8.41 22.49 -1.33
N THR A 102 -9.37 21.73 -0.82
CA THR A 102 -10.80 22.11 -0.78
C THR A 102 -11.17 22.76 0.57
N PRO A 103 -12.35 23.41 0.68
CA PRO A 103 -12.85 23.89 1.97
C PRO A 103 -12.92 22.81 3.05
N THR A 104 -13.24 21.55 2.67
CA THR A 104 -13.22 20.41 3.59
C THR A 104 -11.81 20.13 4.11
N ILE A 105 -10.78 20.16 3.25
CA ILE A 105 -9.38 19.98 3.67
C ILE A 105 -8.95 21.10 4.63
N LEU A 106 -9.31 22.35 4.34
CA LEU A 106 -9.02 23.47 5.23
C LEU A 106 -9.71 23.32 6.59
N ALA A 107 -10.98 22.90 6.63
CA ALA A 107 -11.68 22.64 7.88
C ALA A 107 -10.99 21.53 8.70
N ILE A 108 -10.59 20.43 8.06
CA ILE A 108 -9.91 19.32 8.75
C ILE A 108 -8.56 19.77 9.34
N ARG A 109 -7.83 20.70 8.69
CA ARG A 109 -6.60 21.28 9.25
C ARG A 109 -6.84 22.02 10.58
N GLU A 110 -7.97 22.72 10.71
CA GLU A 110 -8.36 23.35 11.98
C GLU A 110 -8.91 22.34 13.01
N GLU A 111 -9.38 21.19 12.54
CA GLU A 111 -9.96 20.15 13.39
C GLU A 111 -8.89 19.26 14.06
N LEU A 112 -7.81 18.93 13.34
CA LEU A 112 -6.87 17.86 13.72
C LEU A 112 -5.59 18.31 14.45
N TYR A 113 -5.38 19.62 14.59
CA TYR A 113 -4.17 20.20 15.17
C TYR A 113 -4.49 21.05 16.41
N THR A 114 -3.65 20.97 17.44
CA THR A 114 -3.79 21.77 18.67
C THR A 114 -3.21 23.18 18.55
N THR A 115 -2.42 23.40 17.51
CA THR A 115 -1.77 24.67 17.15
C THR A 115 -2.20 25.02 15.73
N PRO A 116 -2.35 26.30 15.36
CA PRO A 116 -2.71 26.68 13.99
C PRO A 116 -1.85 25.94 12.97
N TYR A 117 -2.45 25.41 11.90
CA TYR A 117 -1.76 24.51 10.96
C TYR A 117 -0.45 25.09 10.39
N HIS A 118 -0.43 26.41 10.14
CA HIS A 118 0.73 27.13 9.61
C HIS A 118 1.86 27.35 10.63
N GLU A 119 1.59 27.17 11.93
CA GLU A 119 2.56 27.30 13.02
C GLU A 119 3.09 25.94 13.50
N VAL A 120 2.61 24.82 12.93
CA VAL A 120 3.08 23.48 13.30
C VAL A 120 4.58 23.34 12.96
N ASP A 121 5.39 22.98 13.97
CA ASP A 121 6.79 22.65 13.76
C ASP A 121 6.92 21.28 13.08
N TRP A 122 6.92 21.29 11.75
CA TRP A 122 7.06 20.09 10.94
C TRP A 122 8.40 19.38 11.13
N ASN A 123 9.48 20.08 11.49
CA ASN A 123 10.76 19.42 11.78
C ASN A 123 10.67 18.56 13.04
N LYS A 124 10.02 19.07 14.10
CA LYS A 124 9.73 18.28 15.30
C LYS A 124 8.72 17.18 15.00
N ALA A 125 7.69 17.48 14.21
CA ALA A 125 6.65 16.51 13.87
C ALA A 125 7.24 15.30 13.12
N ARG A 126 8.28 15.48 12.29
CA ARG A 126 9.03 14.40 11.61
C ARG A 126 9.44 13.26 12.52
N ASP A 127 9.97 13.60 13.68
CA ASP A 127 10.50 12.65 14.64
C ASP A 127 9.48 12.21 15.69
N THR A 128 8.30 12.82 15.69
CA THR A 128 7.22 12.53 16.62
C THR A 128 6.38 11.34 16.14
N CYS A 129 6.03 10.46 17.08
CA CYS A 129 5.08 9.37 16.91
C CYS A 129 4.35 9.19 18.25
N ALA A 130 3.03 9.05 18.22
CA ALA A 130 2.23 8.80 19.41
C ALA A 130 2.68 7.49 20.08
N LYS A 131 2.73 7.49 21.42
CA LYS A 131 3.23 6.36 22.20
C LYS A 131 2.42 5.09 21.95
N GLU A 132 1.12 5.23 21.76
CA GLU A 132 0.17 4.15 21.51
C GLU A 132 0.46 3.40 20.21
N ASP A 133 1.06 4.07 19.22
CA ASP A 133 1.41 3.48 17.92
C ASP A 133 2.89 3.08 17.81
N LEU A 134 3.72 3.42 18.81
CA LEU A 134 5.16 3.19 18.77
C LEU A 134 5.51 1.75 19.20
N ARG A 135 5.28 0.80 18.29
CA ARG A 135 5.64 -0.62 18.52
C ARG A 135 7.14 -0.90 18.49
N TYR A 136 7.85 -0.26 17.56
CA TYR A 136 9.29 -0.43 17.39
C TYR A 136 9.98 0.93 17.52
N PRO A 137 10.53 1.27 18.70
CA PRO A 137 11.25 2.52 18.87
C PRO A 137 12.51 2.54 18.00
N ARG A 138 12.83 3.71 17.45
CA ARG A 138 14.03 3.87 16.62
C ARG A 138 15.29 3.68 17.45
N SER A 139 16.22 2.88 16.92
CA SER A 139 17.55 2.73 17.53
C SER A 139 18.38 4.01 17.32
N LEU A 140 19.44 4.16 18.10
CA LEU A 140 20.38 5.29 17.93
C LEU A 140 20.96 5.30 16.51
N LEU A 141 21.33 4.13 15.98
CA LEU A 141 21.84 4.01 14.61
C LEU A 141 20.81 4.48 13.58
N GLN A 142 19.54 4.09 13.73
CA GLN A 142 18.47 4.56 12.84
C GLN A 142 18.28 6.08 12.94
N ASN A 143 18.34 6.66 14.14
CA ASN A 143 18.25 8.11 14.31
C ASN A 143 19.40 8.85 13.62
N VAL A 144 20.62 8.32 13.70
CA VAL A 144 21.78 8.87 12.98
C VAL A 144 21.56 8.78 11.47
N ILE A 145 21.13 7.62 10.95
CA ILE A 145 20.84 7.43 9.53
C ILE A 145 19.78 8.44 9.06
N TRP A 146 18.63 8.52 9.74
CA TRP A 146 17.56 9.45 9.37
C TRP A 146 18.00 10.91 9.44
N THR A 147 18.76 11.29 10.48
CA THR A 147 19.31 12.63 10.60
C THR A 147 20.25 12.95 9.43
N CYS A 148 21.13 12.01 9.06
CA CYS A 148 22.02 12.17 7.92
C CYS A 148 21.24 12.30 6.61
N LEU A 149 20.24 11.45 6.40
CA LEU A 149 19.39 11.49 5.21
C LEU A 149 18.69 12.84 5.08
N THR A 150 18.10 13.35 6.17
CA THR A 150 17.33 14.58 6.12
C THR A 150 18.18 15.85 6.11
N LYS A 151 19.29 15.91 6.85
CA LYS A 151 20.10 17.14 6.95
C LYS A 151 21.15 17.28 5.84
N PHE A 152 21.56 16.17 5.23
CA PHE A 152 22.63 16.19 4.22
C PHE A 152 22.19 15.61 2.89
N VAL A 153 21.70 14.36 2.87
CA VAL A 153 21.41 13.68 1.60
C VAL A 153 20.27 14.34 0.84
N GLU A 154 19.14 14.59 1.50
CA GLU A 154 17.95 15.18 0.89
C GLU A 154 18.22 16.62 0.37
N PRO A 155 18.88 17.53 1.10
CA PRO A 155 19.29 18.82 0.56
C PRO A 155 20.22 18.73 -0.65
N VAL A 156 21.20 17.81 -0.62
CA VAL A 156 22.12 17.59 -1.75
C VAL A 156 21.36 17.08 -2.98
N LEU A 157 20.47 16.10 -2.80
CA LEU A 157 19.65 15.56 -3.89
C LEU A 157 18.68 16.59 -4.48
N ASN A 158 18.25 17.59 -3.71
CA ASN A 158 17.43 18.69 -4.21
C ASN A 158 18.25 19.84 -4.81
N SER A 159 19.57 19.83 -4.67
CA SER A 159 20.43 20.89 -5.18
C SER A 159 20.80 20.65 -6.64
N TRP A 160 20.88 21.72 -7.43
CA TRP A 160 21.38 21.62 -8.80
C TRP A 160 22.89 21.33 -8.81
N PRO A 161 23.41 20.44 -9.67
CA PRO A 161 22.71 19.69 -10.73
C PRO A 161 22.23 18.28 -10.30
N VAL A 162 22.37 17.92 -9.03
CA VAL A 162 22.08 16.57 -8.50
C VAL A 162 20.59 16.24 -8.58
N ASN A 163 19.72 17.25 -8.51
CA ASN A 163 18.27 17.11 -8.69
C ASN A 163 17.85 16.42 -10.01
N LYS A 164 18.71 16.41 -11.05
CA LYS A 164 18.47 15.60 -12.25
C LYS A 164 18.41 14.09 -11.98
N LEU A 165 19.06 13.62 -10.91
CA LEU A 165 18.94 12.23 -10.47
C LEU A 165 17.52 11.93 -9.97
N ARG A 166 16.86 12.92 -9.34
CA ARG A 166 15.48 12.80 -8.88
C ARG A 166 14.53 12.61 -10.05
N GLU A 167 14.66 13.44 -11.09
CA GLU A 167 13.88 13.31 -12.32
C GLU A 167 14.00 11.90 -12.91
N LYS A 168 15.25 11.42 -13.09
CA LYS A 168 15.52 10.06 -13.58
C LYS A 168 14.97 8.96 -12.65
N ALA A 169 15.01 9.18 -11.34
CA ALA A 169 14.48 8.23 -10.37
C ALA A 169 12.95 8.16 -10.43
N LEU A 170 12.27 9.30 -10.59
CA LEU A 170 10.82 9.37 -10.76
C LEU A 170 10.37 8.69 -12.05
N GLU A 171 11.07 8.91 -13.17
CA GLU A 171 10.82 8.20 -14.43
C GLU A 171 11.00 6.69 -14.28
N ASN A 172 12.06 6.25 -13.58
CA ASN A 172 12.30 4.83 -13.32
C ASN A 172 11.20 4.22 -12.43
N LEU A 173 10.80 4.93 -11.37
CA LEU A 173 9.72 4.52 -10.49
C LEU A 173 8.40 4.36 -11.24
N MET A 174 8.04 5.31 -12.11
CA MET A 174 6.80 5.20 -12.88
C MET A 174 6.80 3.98 -13.82
N LYS A 175 7.95 3.61 -14.40
CA LYS A 175 8.07 2.35 -15.15
C LYS A 175 7.81 1.13 -14.28
N HIS A 176 8.32 1.11 -13.05
CA HIS A 176 8.05 0.01 -12.12
C HIS A 176 6.58 -0.03 -11.67
N ILE A 177 5.94 1.13 -11.48
CA ILE A 177 4.52 1.25 -11.14
C ILE A 177 3.65 0.72 -12.28
N HIS A 178 3.86 1.18 -13.52
CA HIS A 178 3.12 0.67 -14.67
C HIS A 178 3.32 -0.82 -14.90
N TYR A 179 4.53 -1.34 -14.66
CA TYR A 179 4.77 -2.77 -14.71
C TYR A 179 3.92 -3.54 -13.68
N GLU A 180 3.88 -3.06 -12.43
CA GLU A 180 3.05 -3.67 -11.39
C GLU A 180 1.57 -3.61 -11.76
N ASP A 181 1.10 -2.47 -12.23
CA ASP A 181 -0.26 -2.26 -12.70
C ASP A 181 -0.64 -3.24 -13.81
N GLU A 182 0.14 -3.31 -14.90
CA GLU A 182 -0.14 -4.18 -16.04
C GLU A 182 -0.06 -5.66 -15.66
N SER A 183 0.96 -6.05 -14.89
CA SER A 183 1.17 -7.45 -14.48
C SER A 183 0.10 -7.98 -13.52
N THR A 184 -0.60 -7.10 -12.82
CA THR A 184 -1.67 -7.45 -11.88
C THR A 184 -3.05 -7.04 -12.38
N LYS A 185 -3.17 -6.60 -13.63
CA LYS A 185 -4.41 -6.06 -14.21
C LYS A 185 -5.04 -4.97 -13.35
N TYR A 186 -4.19 -4.10 -12.80
CA TYR A 186 -4.49 -2.93 -11.96
C TYR A 186 -5.08 -3.27 -10.58
N ILE A 187 -4.91 -4.54 -10.14
CA ILE A 187 -5.25 -4.97 -8.79
C ILE A 187 -4.15 -4.56 -7.80
N GLY A 188 -2.87 -4.67 -8.17
CA GLY A 188 -1.74 -4.48 -7.28
C GLY A 188 -1.57 -5.65 -6.29
N ILE A 189 -0.48 -5.62 -5.50
CA ILE A 189 -0.24 -6.68 -4.51
C ILE A 189 -1.21 -6.58 -3.31
N CYS A 190 -1.70 -5.39 -2.97
CA CYS A 190 -2.55 -5.17 -1.79
C CYS A 190 -3.28 -3.82 -1.92
N PRO A 191 -4.33 -3.54 -1.12
CA PRO A 191 -5.13 -2.32 -1.29
C PRO A 191 -4.30 -1.04 -1.11
N ILE A 192 -3.23 -1.09 -0.31
CA ILE A 192 -2.36 0.05 -0.05
C ILE A 192 -1.52 0.38 -1.30
N ASN A 193 -0.84 -0.63 -1.87
CA ASN A 193 -0.10 -0.46 -3.11
C ASN A 193 -1.05 -0.06 -4.25
N LYS A 194 -2.18 -0.75 -4.41
CA LYS A 194 -3.21 -0.42 -5.39
C LYS A 194 -3.64 1.05 -5.35
N ALA A 195 -3.97 1.55 -4.17
CA ALA A 195 -4.45 2.92 -4.02
C ALA A 195 -3.33 3.93 -4.31
N LEU A 196 -2.11 3.66 -3.86
CA LEU A 196 -0.97 4.54 -4.08
C LEU A 196 -0.52 4.57 -5.54
N ASP A 197 -0.50 3.43 -6.23
CA ASP A 197 -0.16 3.34 -7.66
C ASP A 197 -1.19 4.09 -8.50
N MET A 198 -2.49 3.91 -8.21
CA MET A 198 -3.58 4.68 -8.83
C MET A 198 -3.40 6.19 -8.62
N ILE A 199 -3.01 6.64 -7.42
CA ILE A 199 -2.71 8.05 -7.14
C ILE A 199 -1.47 8.51 -7.91
N CYS A 200 -0.45 7.67 -8.07
CA CYS A 200 0.73 7.99 -8.87
C CYS A 200 0.34 8.19 -10.34
N CYS A 201 -0.51 7.34 -10.92
CA CYS A 201 -1.03 7.53 -12.28
C CYS A 201 -1.80 8.85 -12.40
N TRP A 202 -2.67 9.18 -11.42
CA TRP A 202 -3.38 10.46 -11.41
C TRP A 202 -2.43 11.67 -11.31
N ALA A 203 -1.40 11.55 -10.46
CA ALA A 203 -0.38 12.58 -10.24
C ALA A 203 0.57 12.75 -11.43
N ASP A 204 0.59 11.80 -12.36
CA ASP A 204 1.35 11.87 -13.59
C ASP A 204 0.52 12.40 -14.75
N ASP A 205 -0.63 11.77 -15.01
CA ASP A 205 -1.60 12.22 -16.00
C ASP A 205 -3.03 11.81 -15.59
N GLN A 206 -3.85 12.82 -15.30
CA GLN A 206 -5.25 12.67 -14.89
C GLN A 206 -6.15 12.09 -15.98
N ASN A 207 -5.71 12.08 -17.24
CA ASN A 207 -6.47 11.53 -18.38
C ASN A 207 -5.92 10.19 -18.88
N SER A 208 -4.91 9.62 -18.19
CA SER A 208 -4.24 8.39 -18.61
C SER A 208 -5.18 7.19 -18.68
N ASP A 209 -4.92 6.29 -19.62
CA ASP A 209 -5.66 5.02 -19.72
C ASP A 209 -5.40 4.12 -18.51
N ALA A 210 -4.20 4.20 -17.92
CA ALA A 210 -3.86 3.50 -16.67
C ALA A 210 -4.83 3.86 -15.53
N LEU A 211 -5.15 5.15 -15.36
CA LEU A 211 -6.11 5.58 -14.34
C LEU A 211 -7.51 5.01 -14.61
N LYS A 212 -7.96 4.99 -15.87
CA LYS A 212 -9.27 4.42 -16.25
C LYS A 212 -9.36 2.93 -15.93
N LEU A 213 -8.25 2.19 -16.05
CA LEU A 213 -8.16 0.76 -15.74
C LEU A 213 -8.08 0.49 -14.23
N HIS A 214 -7.50 1.42 -13.45
CA HIS A 214 -7.45 1.36 -11.98
C HIS A 214 -8.81 1.53 -11.29
N ILE A 215 -9.65 2.43 -11.81
CA ILE A 215 -10.94 2.80 -11.19
C ILE A 215 -11.86 1.60 -10.96
N PRO A 216 -12.16 0.75 -11.96
CA PRO A 216 -13.05 -0.40 -11.75
C PRO A 216 -12.47 -1.42 -10.76
N ARG A 217 -11.14 -1.49 -10.61
CA ARG A 217 -10.46 -2.39 -9.67
C ARG A 217 -10.51 -1.94 -8.20
N ILE A 218 -11.06 -0.76 -7.90
CA ILE A 218 -11.33 -0.35 -6.51
C ILE A 218 -12.30 -1.33 -5.84
N TYR A 219 -13.32 -1.80 -6.59
CA TYR A 219 -14.37 -2.66 -6.06
C TYR A 219 -13.87 -4.05 -5.68
N ASP A 220 -12.79 -4.54 -6.28
CA ASP A 220 -12.17 -5.83 -5.95
C ASP A 220 -11.73 -5.89 -4.47
N TYR A 221 -11.46 -4.74 -3.87
CA TYR A 221 -11.08 -4.63 -2.45
C TYR A 221 -12.25 -4.30 -1.52
N LEU A 222 -13.46 -4.02 -2.00
CA LEU A 222 -14.59 -3.64 -1.15
C LEU A 222 -15.46 -4.86 -0.85
N TRP A 223 -15.65 -5.16 0.43
CA TRP A 223 -16.46 -6.26 0.92
C TRP A 223 -17.59 -5.75 1.80
N LEU A 224 -18.82 -6.21 1.53
CA LEU A 224 -20.00 -5.91 2.36
C LEU A 224 -20.16 -7.01 3.41
N ALA A 225 -19.93 -6.66 4.67
CA ALA A 225 -20.15 -7.53 5.83
C ALA A 225 -21.36 -7.07 6.65
N GLU A 226 -21.68 -7.80 7.72
CA GLU A 226 -22.78 -7.52 8.63
C GLU A 226 -22.69 -6.15 9.34
N ASP A 227 -21.47 -5.61 9.47
CA ASP A 227 -21.15 -4.30 10.06
C ASP A 227 -20.92 -3.22 8.99
N GLY A 228 -21.20 -3.51 7.72
CA GLY A 228 -21.10 -2.59 6.59
C GLY A 228 -19.95 -2.90 5.62
N MET A 229 -19.67 -1.94 4.74
CA MET A 229 -18.65 -2.10 3.70
C MET A 229 -17.25 -1.80 4.25
N LYS A 230 -16.28 -2.69 4.00
CA LYS A 230 -14.88 -2.55 4.41
C LYS A 230 -13.91 -2.87 3.29
N ALA A 231 -12.69 -2.34 3.39
CA ALA A 231 -11.60 -2.73 2.51
C ALA A 231 -10.97 -4.06 2.99
N GLN A 232 -10.84 -5.01 2.08
CA GLN A 232 -10.13 -6.27 2.29
C GLN A 232 -8.61 -6.05 2.31
N VAL A 233 -7.86 -6.94 2.97
CA VAL A 233 -6.38 -6.87 3.08
C VAL A 233 -5.68 -7.29 1.77
N TYR A 234 -6.41 -7.95 0.88
CA TYR A 234 -6.02 -8.43 -0.45
C TYR A 234 -7.27 -8.35 -1.35
N ASP A 235 -7.22 -8.71 -2.64
CA ASP A 235 -8.43 -8.82 -3.50
C ASP A 235 -9.31 -10.04 -3.15
N GLY A 236 -9.14 -10.58 -1.95
CA GLY A 236 -9.73 -11.79 -1.41
C GLY A 236 -8.68 -12.84 -1.03
N CYS A 237 -9.15 -14.02 -0.68
CA CYS A 237 -8.36 -15.19 -0.31
C CYS A 237 -8.90 -16.45 -1.00
N GLN A 238 -9.49 -16.28 -2.18
CA GLN A 238 -10.30 -17.29 -2.87
C GLN A 238 -9.51 -18.58 -3.13
N SER A 239 -8.29 -18.48 -3.69
CA SER A 239 -7.42 -19.64 -3.94
C SER A 239 -6.99 -20.32 -2.65
N TRP A 240 -6.60 -19.55 -1.64
CA TRP A 240 -6.16 -20.07 -0.35
C TRP A 240 -7.27 -20.82 0.39
N GLU A 241 -8.43 -20.17 0.59
CA GLU A 241 -9.53 -20.75 1.34
C GLU A 241 -10.16 -21.94 0.63
N THR A 242 -10.40 -21.83 -0.69
CA THR A 242 -11.00 -22.95 -1.44
C THR A 242 -10.11 -24.19 -1.34
N THR A 243 -8.80 -24.02 -1.47
CA THR A 243 -7.83 -25.12 -1.34
C THR A 243 -7.89 -25.79 0.04
N LEU A 244 -7.89 -24.99 1.11
CA LEU A 244 -7.94 -25.54 2.48
C LEU A 244 -9.29 -26.20 2.79
N ILE A 245 -10.39 -25.62 2.30
CA ILE A 245 -11.75 -26.18 2.46
C ILE A 245 -11.83 -27.54 1.76
N VAL A 246 -11.31 -27.68 0.54
CA VAL A 246 -11.28 -28.96 -0.16
C VAL A 246 -10.49 -29.99 0.65
N GLN A 247 -9.30 -29.66 1.14
CA GLN A 247 -8.53 -30.58 1.99
C GLN A 247 -9.28 -30.98 3.26
N ALA A 248 -10.00 -30.06 3.88
CA ALA A 248 -10.82 -30.35 5.06
C ALA A 248 -11.91 -31.37 4.72
N TYR A 249 -12.68 -31.18 3.65
CA TYR A 249 -13.70 -32.15 3.22
C TYR A 249 -13.11 -33.52 2.91
N TYR A 250 -11.97 -33.58 2.21
CA TYR A 250 -11.30 -34.85 1.90
C TYR A 250 -10.68 -35.54 3.13
N SER A 251 -10.54 -34.82 4.24
CA SER A 251 -10.12 -35.38 5.53
C SER A 251 -11.30 -35.94 6.34
N THR A 252 -12.50 -35.98 5.75
CA THR A 252 -13.73 -36.51 6.33
C THR A 252 -14.34 -37.60 5.44
N ASP A 253 -15.37 -38.28 5.92
CA ASP A 253 -16.14 -39.26 5.15
C ASP A 253 -17.28 -38.63 4.30
N LEU A 254 -17.27 -37.29 4.13
CA LEU A 254 -18.36 -36.54 3.49
C LEU A 254 -18.19 -36.33 1.98
N ILE A 255 -17.14 -36.88 1.36
CA ILE A 255 -16.82 -36.66 -0.07
C ILE A 255 -17.99 -37.04 -0.98
N ASN A 256 -18.64 -38.17 -0.72
CA ASN A 256 -19.76 -38.67 -1.52
C ASN A 256 -21.01 -37.78 -1.40
N GLU A 257 -21.16 -37.05 -0.28
CA GLU A 257 -22.27 -36.12 -0.07
C GLU A 257 -22.06 -34.81 -0.85
N TYR A 258 -20.80 -34.37 -0.97
CA TYR A 258 -20.45 -33.08 -1.58
C TYR A 258 -19.75 -33.18 -2.94
N GLY A 259 -19.80 -34.33 -3.61
CA GLY A 259 -19.09 -34.59 -4.88
C GLY A 259 -19.23 -33.48 -5.93
N PRO A 260 -20.45 -33.03 -6.30
CA PRO A 260 -20.62 -31.93 -7.26
C PRO A 260 -20.02 -30.59 -6.81
N THR A 261 -20.04 -30.30 -5.51
CA THR A 261 -19.42 -29.10 -4.94
C THR A 261 -17.90 -29.17 -5.00
N LEU A 262 -17.33 -30.32 -4.64
CA LEU A 262 -15.88 -30.56 -4.70
C LEU A 262 -15.35 -30.54 -6.13
N GLN A 263 -16.13 -31.03 -7.10
CA GLN A 263 -15.78 -30.94 -8.52
C GLN A 263 -15.68 -29.48 -8.99
N LYS A 264 -16.64 -28.62 -8.59
CA LYS A 264 -16.58 -27.18 -8.89
C LYS A 264 -15.39 -26.50 -8.22
N ALA A 265 -15.10 -26.85 -6.97
CA ALA A 265 -13.94 -26.32 -6.25
C ALA A 265 -12.62 -26.70 -6.93
N HIS A 266 -12.51 -27.96 -7.37
CA HIS A 266 -11.35 -28.43 -8.15
C HIS A 266 -11.23 -27.70 -9.49
N GLU A 267 -12.33 -27.49 -10.22
CA GLU A 267 -12.32 -26.69 -11.46
C GLU A 267 -11.89 -25.24 -11.20
N PHE A 268 -12.37 -24.62 -10.12
CA PHE A 268 -11.94 -23.29 -9.71
C PHE A 268 -10.43 -23.24 -9.43
N ILE A 269 -9.90 -24.18 -8.64
CA ILE A 269 -8.46 -24.24 -8.32
C ILE A 269 -7.65 -24.42 -9.61
N LYS A 270 -8.06 -25.33 -10.49
CA LYS A 270 -7.42 -25.55 -11.80
C LYS A 270 -7.38 -24.27 -12.63
N ASN A 271 -8.51 -23.57 -12.73
CA ASN A 271 -8.63 -22.34 -13.53
C ASN A 271 -7.94 -21.13 -12.88
N SER A 272 -7.61 -21.21 -11.58
CA SER A 272 -6.87 -20.18 -10.84
C SER A 272 -5.35 -20.31 -10.95
N GLN A 273 -4.85 -21.36 -11.62
CA GLN A 273 -3.42 -21.53 -11.84
C GLN A 273 -2.87 -20.42 -12.73
N VAL A 274 -1.75 -19.84 -12.32
CA VAL A 274 -1.01 -18.88 -13.14
C VAL A 274 -0.30 -19.63 -14.27
N ILE A 275 -0.79 -19.49 -15.51
CA ILE A 275 -0.32 -20.28 -16.67
C ILE A 275 0.92 -19.72 -17.37
N GLU A 276 1.29 -18.47 -17.09
CA GLU A 276 2.39 -17.77 -17.75
C GLU A 276 3.25 -16.99 -16.74
N ASN A 277 4.52 -16.76 -17.09
CA ASN A 277 5.34 -15.81 -16.34
C ASN A 277 5.07 -14.40 -16.86
N HIS A 278 5.08 -13.42 -15.96
CA HIS A 278 5.02 -12.02 -16.37
C HIS A 278 6.19 -11.68 -17.31
N PRO A 279 5.94 -10.96 -18.43
CA PRO A 279 6.98 -10.42 -19.29
C PRO A 279 8.01 -9.65 -18.45
N ASP A 280 9.29 -9.71 -18.81
CA ASP A 280 10.38 -8.97 -18.15
C ASP A 280 10.49 -9.11 -16.61
N SER A 281 9.86 -10.13 -16.02
CA SER A 281 9.77 -10.36 -14.56
C SER A 281 11.07 -10.15 -13.79
N LYS A 282 12.22 -10.56 -14.36
CA LYS A 282 13.53 -10.38 -13.72
C LYS A 282 13.95 -8.91 -13.59
N ALA A 283 13.65 -8.08 -14.58
CA ALA A 283 13.98 -6.65 -14.56
C ALA A 283 13.18 -5.89 -13.49
N TYR A 284 12.00 -6.39 -13.16
CA TYR A 284 11.08 -5.81 -12.18
C TYR A 284 11.02 -6.60 -10.86
N TYR A 285 12.02 -7.46 -10.60
CA TYR A 285 12.20 -8.18 -9.33
C TYR A 285 11.04 -9.12 -8.98
N ARG A 286 10.26 -9.59 -9.97
CA ARG A 286 9.23 -10.62 -9.77
C ARG A 286 9.86 -12.01 -9.74
N HIS A 287 9.29 -12.88 -8.91
CA HIS A 287 9.62 -14.31 -8.96
C HIS A 287 8.93 -14.97 -10.16
N ARG A 288 9.43 -16.12 -10.62
CA ARG A 288 8.72 -16.94 -11.61
C ARG A 288 7.35 -17.34 -11.06
N SER A 289 6.32 -17.25 -11.89
CA SER A 289 4.92 -17.47 -11.50
C SER A 289 4.22 -18.55 -12.32
N LYS A 290 4.76 -18.95 -13.47
CA LYS A 290 4.16 -20.03 -14.27
C LYS A 290 4.07 -21.33 -13.47
N GLY A 291 2.87 -21.89 -13.40
CA GLY A 291 2.51 -23.11 -12.69
C GLY A 291 2.18 -22.91 -11.21
N SER A 292 2.15 -21.67 -10.71
CA SER A 292 1.88 -21.36 -9.30
C SER A 292 0.43 -20.95 -9.04
N TRP A 293 0.11 -20.79 -7.76
CA TRP A 293 -1.14 -20.18 -7.28
C TRP A 293 -0.83 -18.94 -6.43
N THR A 294 -1.77 -17.99 -6.49
CA THR A 294 -1.76 -16.78 -5.67
C THR A 294 -2.58 -17.01 -4.40
N LEU A 295 -2.63 -16.02 -3.51
CA LEU A 295 -3.53 -16.04 -2.36
C LEU A 295 -5.02 -15.97 -2.80
N SER A 296 -5.29 -15.16 -3.82
CA SER A 296 -6.63 -14.76 -4.26
C SER A 296 -6.99 -15.32 -5.63
N THR A 297 -6.75 -14.55 -6.68
CA THR A 297 -7.16 -14.79 -8.06
C THR A 297 -5.95 -14.89 -8.98
N ALA A 298 -6.12 -15.51 -10.14
CA ALA A 298 -5.06 -15.55 -11.16
C ALA A 298 -4.70 -14.15 -11.68
N ASP A 299 -5.67 -13.21 -11.68
CA ASP A 299 -5.48 -11.83 -12.14
C ASP A 299 -4.47 -11.06 -11.28
N ASN A 300 -4.47 -11.27 -9.96
CA ASN A 300 -3.49 -10.67 -9.06
C ASN A 300 -2.04 -11.09 -9.39
N GLY A 301 -1.85 -12.32 -9.88
CA GLY A 301 -0.58 -12.78 -10.46
C GLY A 301 0.64 -12.81 -9.51
N TRP A 302 0.49 -12.59 -8.21
CA TRP A 302 1.55 -12.74 -7.22
C TRP A 302 1.60 -14.17 -6.68
N SER A 303 2.57 -14.94 -7.14
CA SER A 303 2.78 -16.31 -6.69
C SER A 303 3.17 -16.37 -5.22
N VAL A 304 2.57 -17.30 -4.48
CA VAL A 304 2.87 -17.53 -3.06
C VAL A 304 3.20 -19.00 -2.86
N SER A 305 4.29 -19.27 -2.13
CA SER A 305 4.87 -20.62 -2.02
C SER A 305 3.94 -21.62 -1.32
N ASP A 306 3.31 -21.20 -0.23
CA ASP A 306 2.36 -22.03 0.52
C ASP A 306 1.05 -22.22 -0.26
N CYS A 307 0.49 -21.16 -0.84
CA CYS A 307 -0.70 -21.24 -1.69
C CYS A 307 -0.49 -22.23 -2.84
N THR A 308 0.69 -22.17 -3.47
CA THR A 308 1.09 -23.11 -4.51
C THR A 308 1.21 -24.54 -3.98
N ALA A 309 1.82 -24.74 -2.81
CA ALA A 309 1.98 -26.07 -2.22
C ALA A 309 0.63 -26.70 -1.86
N GLU A 310 -0.25 -25.93 -1.22
CA GLU A 310 -1.58 -26.41 -0.83
C GLU A 310 -2.45 -26.69 -2.06
N ALA A 311 -2.43 -25.81 -3.07
CA ALA A 311 -3.19 -26.02 -4.30
C ALA A 311 -2.68 -27.25 -5.05
N LEU A 312 -1.36 -27.43 -5.12
CA LEU A 312 -0.76 -28.61 -5.74
C LEU A 312 -1.19 -29.90 -5.02
N LYS A 313 -1.22 -29.90 -3.69
CA LYS A 313 -1.69 -31.03 -2.90
C LYS A 313 -3.14 -31.41 -3.25
N VAL A 314 -4.03 -30.42 -3.42
CA VAL A 314 -5.39 -30.63 -3.95
C VAL A 314 -5.37 -31.26 -5.33
N MET A 315 -4.63 -30.66 -6.27
CA MET A 315 -4.60 -31.08 -7.67
C MET A 315 -3.97 -32.47 -7.90
N THR A 316 -3.11 -32.96 -7.01
CA THR A 316 -2.43 -34.25 -7.18
C THR A 316 -3.02 -35.39 -6.34
N ASN A 317 -3.51 -35.10 -5.14
CA ASN A 317 -3.88 -36.13 -4.17
C ASN A 317 -5.40 -36.30 -4.02
N TYR A 318 -6.17 -35.37 -4.55
CA TYR A 318 -7.61 -35.30 -4.33
C TYR A 318 -8.33 -35.17 -5.67
N LEU A 319 -8.30 -36.27 -6.41
CA LEU A 319 -9.02 -36.53 -7.67
C LEU A 319 -9.52 -37.97 -7.71
#